data_AF-X0SZQ4-F1
#
_entry.id   AF-X0SZQ4-F1
#
_cell.length_a   1.000
_cell.length_b   1.000
_cell.length_c   1.000
_cell.angle_alpha   90.00
_cell.angle_beta   90.00
_cell.angle_gamma   90.00
#
_symmetry.space_group_name_H-M   'P 1'
#
loop_
_entity.id
_entity.type
_entity.pdbx_description
1 polymer ?
#
loop_
_entity_poly.entity_id
_entity_poly.type
_entity_poly.pdbx_seq_one_letter_code
_entity_poly.pdbx_strand_id
1 'polypeptide(L)' 'MPDKTLNLGIPTGSLQKATVELFNKAGFHIAETERGYAPRIDDEQIQPIYLRAQEMSRYVA' A
#
# COMPACT_ATOMS: atom_id res chain seq x y z
N MET A 1 1.99 -22.50 -8.20
CA MET A 1 0.68 -21.89 -7.91
C MET A 1 0.87 -20.39 -8.05
N PRO A 2 -0.09 -19.58 -8.52
CA PRO A 2 0.10 -18.14 -8.49
C PRO A 2 0.32 -17.76 -7.03
N ASP A 3 1.42 -17.09 -6.73
CA ASP A 3 1.71 -16.61 -5.39
C ASP A 3 0.53 -15.77 -4.93
N LYS A 4 -0.11 -16.16 -3.83
CA LYS A 4 -1.29 -15.47 -3.26
C LYS A 4 -0.85 -14.21 -2.52
N THR A 5 -0.16 -13.31 -3.21
CA THR A 5 0.19 -12.00 -2.68
C THR A 5 -1.03 -11.09 -2.73
N LEU A 6 -1.37 -10.47 -1.60
CA LEU A 6 -2.40 -9.46 -1.47
C LEU A 6 -1.92 -8.14 -2.05
N ASN A 7 -2.59 -7.63 -3.07
CA ASN A 7 -2.32 -6.29 -3.58
C ASN A 7 -2.97 -5.24 -2.67
N LEU A 8 -2.16 -4.42 -2.00
CA LEU A 8 -2.64 -3.40 -1.07
C LEU A 8 -2.55 -2.00 -1.68
N GLY A 9 -3.71 -1.38 -1.96
CA GLY A 9 -3.77 -0.01 -2.44
C GLY A 9 -3.56 1.02 -1.32
N ILE A 10 -2.52 1.85 -1.43
CA ILE A 10 -2.28 3.01 -0.56
C ILE A 10 -2.70 4.29 -1.30
N PRO A 11 -3.64 5.09 -0.74
CA PRO A 11 -4.06 6.32 -1.37
C PRO A 11 -2.93 7.35 -1.39
N THR A 12 -2.62 7.90 -2.56
CA THR A 12 -1.67 9.02 -2.69
C THR A 12 -2.30 10.34 -2.25
N GLY A 13 -1.48 11.28 -1.78
CA GLY A 13 -1.91 12.64 -1.44
C GLY A 13 -2.22 12.81 0.04
N SER A 14 -3.30 13.51 0.39
CA SER A 14 -3.60 13.92 1.76
C SER A 14 -3.80 12.77 2.75
N LEU A 15 -4.20 11.58 2.26
CA LEU A 15 -4.44 10.41 3.10
C LEU A 15 -3.21 9.51 3.25
N GLN A 16 -2.17 9.66 2.41
CA GLN A 16 -1.05 8.73 2.34
C GLN A 16 -0.38 8.52 3.69
N LYS A 17 0.06 9.62 4.34
CA LYS A 17 0.76 9.56 5.62
C LYS A 17 -0.10 8.93 6.71
N ALA A 18 -1.38 9.30 6.79
CA ALA A 18 -2.31 8.75 7.77
C ALA A 18 -2.54 7.24 7.55
N THR A 19 -2.62 6.79 6.30
CA THR A 19 -2.71 5.36 5.97
C THR A 19 -1.44 4.61 6.36
N VAL A 20 -0.25 5.14 6.03
CA VAL A 20 1.04 4.54 6.42
C VAL A 20 1.17 4.44 7.94
N GLU A 21 0.80 5.48 8.68
CA GLU A 21 0.80 5.45 10.15
C GLU A 21 -0.17 4.41 10.72
N LEU A 22 -1.34 4.21 10.10
CA LEU A 22 -2.30 3.20 10.51
C LEU A 22 -1.74 1.78 10.36
N PHE A 23 -1.12 1.49 9.21
CA PHE A 23 -0.47 0.19 8.97
C PHE A 23 0.71 -0.05 9.92
N ASN A 24 1.52 0.98 10.17
CA ASN A 24 2.61 0.88 11.15
C ASN A 24 2.10 0.54 12.56
N LYS A 25 0.97 1.11 12.98
CA LYS A 25 0.33 0.76 14.27
C LYS A 25 -0.20 -0.66 14.31
N ALA A 26 -0.57 -1.22 13.16
CA ALA A 26 -1.03 -2.60 13.02
C ALA A 26 0.14 -3.61 12.92
N GLY A 27 1.40 -3.15 12.97
CA GLY A 27 2.58 -4.01 12.85
C GLY A 27 3.04 -4.27 11.41
N PHE A 28 2.51 -3.50 10.44
CA PHE A 28 2.93 -3.55 9.03
C PHE A 28 3.80 -2.34 8.72
N HIS A 29 5.10 -2.55 8.52
CA HIS A 29 6.06 -1.48 8.36
C HIS A 29 6.22 -1.07 6.90
N ILE A 30 5.49 -0.01 6.54
CA ILE A 30 5.51 0.54 5.18
C ILE A 30 6.59 1.62 5.06
N ALA A 31 7.58 1.36 4.21
CA ALA A 31 8.64 2.31 3.86
C ALA A 31 8.31 3.03 2.55
N GLU A 32 8.30 4.36 2.59
CA GLU A 32 8.16 5.19 1.40
C GLU A 32 9.43 5.15 0.55
N THR A 33 9.27 5.22 -0.77
CA THR A 33 10.42 5.34 -1.68
C THR A 33 10.43 6.72 -2.32
N GLU A 34 11.58 7.40 -2.30
CA GLU A 34 11.71 8.80 -2.76
C GLU A 34 11.43 9.00 -4.26
N ARG A 35 11.38 7.94 -5.06
CA ARG A 35 11.29 8.02 -6.53
C ARG A 35 9.95 7.56 -7.11
N GLY A 36 8.90 7.51 -6.30
CA GLY A 36 7.56 7.12 -6.76
C GLY A 36 7.45 5.66 -7.21
N TYR A 37 8.38 4.80 -6.79
CA TYR A 37 8.21 3.37 -6.89
C TYR A 37 7.21 2.91 -5.82
N ALA A 38 6.58 1.76 -6.08
CA ALA A 38 5.70 1.10 -5.11
C ALA A 38 6.36 1.09 -3.70
N PRO A 39 5.59 1.33 -2.63
CA PRO A 39 6.14 1.29 -1.28
C PRO A 39 6.69 -0.10 -0.98
N ARG A 40 7.57 -0.20 0.01
CA ARG A 40 8.00 -1.50 0.54
C ARG A 40 7.27 -1.80 1.84
N ILE A 41 6.97 -3.06 2.06
CA ILE A 41 6.42 -3.60 3.30
C ILE A 41 7.30 -4.76 3.74
N ASP A 42 7.29 -5.05 5.03
CA ASP A 42 8.02 -6.14 5.67
C ASP A 42 7.28 -7.49 5.66
N ASP A 43 6.25 -7.61 4.82
CA ASP A 43 5.44 -8.83 4.63
C ASP A 43 5.50 -9.29 3.16
N GLU A 44 6.09 -10.45 2.92
CA GLU A 44 6.23 -11.04 1.58
C GLU A 44 4.89 -11.47 0.96
N GLN A 45 3.82 -11.56 1.77
CA GLN A 45 2.47 -11.88 1.30
C GLN A 45 1.69 -10.64 0.86
N ILE A 46 2.27 -9.43 0.99
CA ILE A 46 1.61 -8.17 0.66
C ILE A 46 2.44 -7.41 -0.37
N GLN A 47 1.80 -7.03 -1.47
CA GLN A 47 2.37 -6.15 -2.48
C GLN A 47 1.65 -4.80 -2.42
N PRO A 48 2.24 -3.78 -1.78
CA PRO A 48 1.59 -2.49 -1.69
C PRO A 48 1.83 -1.70 -2.99
N ILE A 49 0.84 -0.90 -3.38
CA ILE A 49 0.85 -0.06 -4.58
C ILE A 49 0.27 1.30 -4.25
N TYR A 50 0.83 2.35 -4.83
CA TYR A 50 0.24 3.67 -4.75
C TYR A 50 -0.90 3.80 -5.75
N LEU A 51 -2.07 4.27 -5.29
CA LEU A 51 -3.23 4.53 -6.13
C LEU A 51 -3.83 5.89 -5.79
N ARG A 52 -4.46 6.55 -6.76
CA ARG A 52 -5.27 7.73 -6.43
C ARG A 52 -6.52 7.27 -5.71
N ALA A 53 -6.91 7.99 -4.64
CA ALA A 53 -8.08 7.65 -3.84
C ALA A 53 -9.37 7.48 -4.68
N GLN A 54 -9.50 8.27 -5.76
CA GLN A 54 -10.64 8.23 -6.68
C GLN A 54 -10.69 6.96 -7.54
N GLU A 55 -9.55 6.31 -7.77
CA GLU A 55 -9.43 5.11 -8.61
C GLU A 55 -9.61 3.83 -7.79
N MET A 56 -9.42 3.89 -6.47
CA MET A 56 -9.40 2.72 -5.59
C MET A 56 -10.61 1.80 -5.73
N SER A 57 -11.81 2.36 -5.87
CA SER A 57 -13.06 1.57 -5.98
C SER A 57 -13.09 0.65 -7.20
N ARG A 58 -12.28 0.93 -8.24
CA ARG A 58 -12.19 0.11 -9.45
C ARG A 58 -11.29 -1.11 -9.28
N TYR A 59 -10.42 -1.08 -8.27
CA TYR A 59 -9.42 -2.12 -8.01
C TYR A 59 -9.85 -3.10 -6.90
N VAL A 60 -11.01 -2.85 -6.27
CA VAL A 60 -11.60 -3.71 -5.24
C VAL A 60 -12.82 -4.39 -5.87
N ALA A 61 -12.76 -5.72 -6.03
CA ALA A 61 -13.81 -6.55 -6.62
C ALA A 61 -14.07 -7.80 -5.76
#